data_AF-A0A2G9PX76-F1
#
_entry.id   AF-A0A2G9PX76-F1
#
_cell.length_a   1.000
_cell.length_b   1.000
_cell.length_c   1.000
_cell.angle_alpha   90.00
_cell.angle_beta   90.00
_cell.angle_gamma   90.00
#
_symmetry.space_group_name_H-M   'P 1'
#
loop_
_entity.id
_entity.type
_entity.pdbx_description
1 polymer ?
#
loop_
_entity_poly.entity_id
_entity_poly.type
_entity_poly.pdbx_seq_one_letter_code
_entity_poly.pdbx_strand_id
1 'polypeptide(L)'
;MKTEKATFGMGCFWSPQLLFDKTPGVIKTVVGFMDGNKKRFPNPTYQQVCDNPTGYAEVTQITFNPKKISYEKLLDIFWKNHNPTTKNRQGLDIGVQYRSVIFYHNKKQKELAEKTKKEQQKIGSKKKSFFGGKKVVTEIEPAGKFIKADEHHQKYLEKHGKISC
;
A
#
# COMPACT_ATOMS: atom_id res chain seq x y z
N MET A 1 1.24 -23.08 10.67
CA MET A 1 1.04 -21.78 11.37
C MET A 1 -0.05 -21.00 10.64
N LYS A 2 -1.02 -20.38 11.34
CA LYS A 2 -2.06 -19.57 10.68
C LYS A 2 -1.47 -18.22 10.27
N THR A 3 -1.60 -17.86 8.99
CA THR A 3 -1.11 -16.60 8.42
C THR A 3 -2.27 -15.78 7.89
N GLU A 4 -2.12 -14.46 7.88
CA GLU A 4 -3.09 -13.54 7.28
C GLU A 4 -2.43 -12.66 6.22
N LYS A 5 -3.25 -12.07 5.35
CA LYS A 5 -2.80 -11.15 4.30
C LYS A 5 -3.26 -9.73 4.58
N ALA A 6 -2.40 -8.76 4.26
CA ALA A 6 -2.72 -7.35 4.17
C ALA A 6 -2.22 -6.83 2.81
N THR A 7 -2.91 -5.87 2.20
CA THR A 7 -2.47 -5.27 0.93
C THR A 7 -2.60 -3.76 1.00
N PHE A 8 -1.50 -3.05 0.76
CA PHE A 8 -1.44 -1.59 0.85
C PHE A 8 -0.81 -0.98 -0.40
N GLY A 9 -1.37 0.13 -0.88
CA GLY A 9 -0.77 1.03 -1.87
C GLY A 9 -0.28 2.30 -1.19
N MET A 10 1.01 2.60 -1.37
CA MET A 10 1.73 3.64 -0.61
C MET A 10 2.60 4.52 -1.52
N GLY A 11 2.30 4.60 -2.82
CA GLY A 11 3.20 5.14 -3.83
C GLY A 11 4.01 4.03 -4.50
N CYS A 12 5.23 4.35 -4.96
CA CYS A 12 6.13 3.35 -5.54
C CYS A 12 6.30 2.17 -4.59
N PHE A 13 5.94 0.97 -5.05
CA PHE A 13 5.89 -0.24 -4.21
C PHE A 13 7.24 -0.77 -3.69
N TRP A 14 8.38 -0.23 -4.17
CA TRP A 14 9.72 -0.71 -3.81
C TRP A 14 10.09 -0.35 -2.37
N SER A 15 9.85 0.90 -1.97
CA SER A 15 10.11 1.37 -0.60
C SER A 15 9.20 0.67 0.44
N PRO A 16 7.87 0.56 0.23
CA PRO A 16 6.99 -0.23 1.08
C PRO A 16 7.40 -1.71 1.19
N GLN A 17 7.85 -2.35 0.10
CA GLN A 17 8.29 -3.74 0.16
C GLN A 17 9.45 -3.91 1.15
N LEU A 18 10.49 -3.08 1.02
CA LEU A 18 11.65 -3.10 1.91
C LEU A 18 11.26 -2.82 3.37
N LEU A 19 10.35 -1.88 3.59
CA LEU A 19 9.84 -1.55 4.93
C LEU A 19 9.17 -2.75 5.60
N PHE A 20 8.24 -3.41 4.89
CA PHE A 20 7.53 -4.56 5.44
C PHE A 20 8.40 -5.81 5.56
N ASP A 21 9.41 -5.96 4.70
CA ASP A 21 10.40 -7.04 4.82
C ASP A 21 11.19 -6.97 6.11
N LYS A 22 11.53 -5.76 6.54
CA LYS A 22 12.26 -5.53 7.80
C LYS A 22 11.36 -5.54 9.04
N THR A 23 10.04 -5.75 8.88
CA THR A 23 9.08 -5.70 9.98
C THR A 23 8.96 -7.07 10.67
N PRO A 24 9.29 -7.18 11.98
CA PRO A 24 9.14 -8.44 12.71
C PRO A 24 7.70 -8.97 12.69
N GLY A 25 7.55 -10.26 12.37
CA GLY A 25 6.24 -10.91 12.26
C GLY A 25 5.65 -10.90 10.85
N VAL A 26 6.19 -10.11 9.93
CA VAL A 26 5.97 -10.30 8.49
C VAL A 26 6.75 -11.54 8.03
N ILE A 27 6.11 -12.37 7.23
CA ILE A 27 6.67 -13.63 6.71
C ILE A 27 7.11 -13.44 5.26
N LYS A 28 6.32 -12.72 4.46
CA LYS A 28 6.56 -12.53 3.04
C LYS A 28 5.92 -11.24 2.55
N THR A 29 6.59 -10.55 1.65
CA THR A 29 6.02 -9.45 0.86
C THR A 29 6.12 -9.77 -0.63
N VAL A 30 5.14 -9.31 -1.40
CA VAL A 30 5.12 -9.39 -2.87
C VAL A 30 4.57 -8.09 -3.40
N VAL A 31 5.25 -7.48 -4.36
CA VAL A 31 4.75 -6.27 -5.03
C VAL A 31 3.97 -6.61 -6.29
N GLY A 32 3.00 -5.77 -6.63
CA GLY A 32 2.14 -6.00 -7.77
C GLY A 32 1.09 -4.91 -7.94
N PHE A 33 0.05 -5.26 -8.67
CA PHE A 33 -1.01 -4.37 -9.11
C PHE A 33 -2.37 -4.87 -8.65
N MET A 34 -3.24 -3.95 -8.22
CA MET A 34 -4.63 -4.27 -7.85
C MET A 34 -5.59 -3.16 -8.30
N ASP A 35 -6.88 -3.52 -8.45
CA ASP A 35 -7.97 -2.57 -8.72
C ASP A 35 -7.85 -1.76 -10.03
N GLY A 36 -7.48 -2.43 -11.13
CA GLY A 36 -7.46 -1.83 -12.46
C GLY A 36 -8.47 -2.43 -13.43
N ASN A 37 -8.48 -1.91 -14.65
CA ASN A 37 -9.38 -2.31 -15.73
C ASN A 37 -8.96 -3.68 -16.31
N LYS A 38 -9.42 -4.75 -15.67
CA LYS A 38 -9.14 -6.14 -16.08
C LYS A 38 -9.70 -6.51 -17.45
N LYS A 39 -10.74 -5.81 -17.94
CA LYS A 39 -11.30 -6.08 -19.28
C LYS A 39 -10.31 -5.68 -20.37
N ARG A 40 -9.63 -4.53 -20.18
CA ARG A 40 -8.64 -4.01 -21.13
C ARG A 40 -7.23 -4.53 -20.85
N PHE A 41 -6.89 -4.72 -19.58
CA PHE A 41 -5.57 -5.11 -19.10
C PHE A 41 -5.68 -6.25 -18.08
N PRO A 42 -5.91 -7.51 -18.53
CA PRO A 42 -6.15 -8.64 -17.64
C PRO A 42 -4.91 -9.07 -16.84
N ASN A 43 -3.72 -8.84 -17.39
CA ASN A 43 -2.39 -9.09 -16.80
C ASN A 43 -1.44 -7.96 -17.26
N PRO A 44 -1.55 -6.74 -16.71
CA PRO A 44 -0.72 -5.62 -17.15
C PRO A 44 0.75 -5.84 -16.80
N THR A 45 1.65 -5.39 -17.67
CA THR A 45 3.06 -5.21 -17.34
C THR A 45 3.26 -3.92 -16.55
N TYR A 46 4.40 -3.78 -15.86
CA TYR A 46 4.75 -2.53 -15.18
C TYR A 46 4.69 -1.32 -16.13
N GLN A 47 5.28 -1.46 -17.31
CA GLN A 47 5.29 -0.41 -18.32
C GLN A 47 3.87 -0.02 -18.77
N GLN A 48 2.97 -0.99 -18.93
CA GLN A 48 1.57 -0.67 -19.23
C GLN A 48 0.90 0.11 -18.10
N VAL A 49 1.18 -0.21 -16.84
CA VAL A 49 0.63 0.51 -15.68
C VAL A 49 1.16 1.95 -15.60
N CYS A 50 2.44 2.18 -15.92
CA CYS A 50 3.04 3.50 -15.91
C CYS A 50 2.60 4.38 -17.10
N ASP A 51 2.54 3.80 -18.30
CA ASP A 51 2.35 4.56 -19.54
C ASP A 51 0.87 4.78 -19.89
N ASN A 52 -0.05 4.01 -19.27
CA ASN A 52 -1.46 4.05 -19.61
C ASN A 52 -2.36 4.26 -18.38
N PRO A 53 -3.55 4.85 -18.55
CA PRO A 53 -4.56 4.94 -17.51
C PRO A 53 -5.24 3.58 -17.29
N THR A 54 -4.48 2.59 -16.78
CA THR A 54 -4.97 1.23 -16.54
C THR A 54 -5.88 1.13 -15.31
N GLY A 55 -5.79 2.11 -14.41
CA GLY A 55 -6.52 2.18 -13.14
C GLY A 55 -5.86 1.40 -12.00
N TYR A 56 -4.90 0.51 -12.29
CA TYR A 56 -4.23 -0.28 -11.27
C TYR A 56 -3.46 0.60 -10.27
N ALA A 57 -3.54 0.27 -8.99
CA ALA A 57 -2.63 0.74 -7.95
C ALA A 57 -1.41 -0.16 -7.85
N GLU A 58 -0.24 0.43 -7.66
CA GLU A 58 0.92 -0.27 -7.11
C GLU A 58 0.68 -0.61 -5.65
N VAL A 59 0.86 -1.88 -5.31
CA VAL A 59 0.58 -2.39 -3.97
C VAL A 59 1.63 -3.39 -3.50
N THR A 60 1.80 -3.45 -2.19
CA THR A 60 2.55 -4.51 -1.50
C THR A 60 1.55 -5.44 -0.81
N GLN A 61 1.52 -6.71 -1.21
CA GLN A 61 0.81 -7.77 -0.50
C GLN A 61 1.73 -8.39 0.55
N ILE A 62 1.30 -8.33 1.80
CA ILE A 62 2.04 -8.73 3.00
C ILE A 62 1.38 -9.98 3.57
N THR A 63 2.14 -11.05 3.75
CA THR A 63 1.74 -12.23 4.52
C THR A 63 2.40 -12.14 5.89
N PHE A 64 1.61 -12.18 6.96
CA PHE A 64 2.09 -11.98 8.33
C PHE A 64 1.54 -13.03 9.29
N ASN A 65 2.22 -13.21 10.43
CA ASN A 65 1.76 -14.03 11.52
C ASN A 65 0.97 -13.16 12.53
N PRO A 66 -0.37 -13.31 12.64
CA PRO A 66 -1.19 -12.51 13.55
C PRO A 66 -0.84 -12.70 15.03
N LYS A 67 -0.10 -13.77 15.40
CA LYS A 67 0.43 -13.96 16.77
C LYS A 67 1.69 -13.14 17.05
N LYS A 68 2.42 -12.70 16.01
CA LYS A 68 3.65 -11.89 16.14
C LYS A 68 3.41 -10.41 15.86
N ILE A 69 2.55 -10.08 14.91
CA ILE A 69 2.18 -8.72 14.57
C ILE A 69 0.69 -8.62 14.24
N SER A 70 0.01 -7.62 14.79
CA SER A 70 -1.41 -7.39 14.51
C SER A 70 -1.61 -6.58 13.23
N TYR A 71 -2.80 -6.70 12.63
CA TYR A 71 -3.17 -5.85 11.49
C TYR A 71 -3.19 -4.36 11.85
N GLU A 72 -3.56 -3.99 13.08
CA GLU A 72 -3.49 -2.60 13.56
C GLU A 72 -2.05 -2.06 13.57
N LYS A 73 -1.06 -2.89 13.89
CA LYS A 73 0.35 -2.49 13.81
C LYS A 73 0.82 -2.32 12.37
N LEU A 74 0.33 -3.16 11.45
CA LEU A 74 0.59 -2.96 10.02
C LEU A 74 -0.05 -1.67 9.50
N LEU A 75 -1.26 -1.32 9.96
CA LEU A 75 -1.90 -0.03 9.66
C LEU A 75 -1.09 1.14 10.24
N ASP A 76 -0.60 1.04 11.47
CA ASP A 76 0.25 2.08 12.09
C ASP A 76 1.53 2.31 11.27
N ILE A 77 2.18 1.24 10.81
CA ILE A 77 3.33 1.31 9.89
C ILE A 77 2.93 1.98 8.58
N PHE A 78 1.79 1.58 7.99
CA PHE A 78 1.25 2.21 6.78
C PHE A 78 1.10 3.73 6.95
N TRP A 79 0.37 4.19 7.98
CA TRP A 79 0.08 5.61 8.18
C TRP A 79 1.33 6.47 8.45
N LYS A 80 2.38 5.92 9.08
CA LYS A 80 3.62 6.63 9.41
C LYS A 80 4.61 6.76 8.26
N ASN A 81 4.49 5.92 7.22
CA ASN A 81 5.53 5.76 6.20
C ASN A 81 5.11 6.18 4.78
N HIS A 82 4.00 6.91 4.64
CA HIS A 82 3.64 7.54 3.36
C HIS A 82 2.77 8.78 3.63
N ASN A 83 2.59 9.66 2.64
CA ASN A 83 1.63 10.76 2.74
C ASN A 83 0.23 10.29 2.33
N PRO A 84 -0.76 10.25 3.25
CA PRO A 84 -2.12 9.78 2.97
C PRO A 84 -3.05 10.92 2.52
N THR A 85 -2.52 12.13 2.28
CA THR A 85 -3.32 13.35 1.95
C THR A 85 -3.18 13.80 0.49
N THR A 86 -2.32 13.14 -0.28
CA THR A 86 -2.08 13.44 -1.70
C THR A 86 -2.80 12.44 -2.59
N LYS A 87 -3.82 12.91 -3.33
CA LYS A 87 -4.60 12.05 -4.24
C LYS A 87 -3.75 11.72 -5.47
N ASN A 88 -3.70 10.44 -5.86
CA ASN A 88 -3.00 9.96 -7.05
C ASN A 88 -1.54 10.43 -7.14
N ARG A 89 -0.86 10.50 -5.98
CA ARG A 89 0.51 11.00 -5.88
C ARG A 89 1.15 10.56 -4.58
N GLN A 90 2.43 10.21 -4.63
CA GLN A 90 3.29 10.07 -3.46
C GLN A 90 4.63 10.77 -3.73
N GLY A 91 4.93 11.84 -3.00
CA GLY A 91 6.17 12.60 -3.21
C GLY A 91 6.30 13.12 -4.65
N LEU A 92 7.31 12.64 -5.38
CA LEU A 92 7.56 12.95 -6.79
C LEU A 92 6.83 12.00 -7.75
N ASP A 93 6.33 10.86 -7.27
CA ASP A 93 5.60 9.87 -8.06
C ASP A 93 4.16 10.33 -8.27
N ILE A 94 3.81 10.70 -9.51
CA ILE A 94 2.49 11.24 -9.88
C ILE A 94 1.77 10.25 -10.77
N GLY A 95 0.53 9.90 -10.40
CA GLY A 95 -0.30 8.97 -11.14
C GLY A 95 -1.28 8.18 -10.27
N VAL A 96 -2.36 7.70 -10.88
CA VAL A 96 -3.39 6.88 -10.21
C VAL A 96 -2.80 5.59 -9.62
N GLN A 97 -1.72 5.09 -10.22
CA GLN A 97 -0.96 3.94 -9.75
C GLN A 97 -0.28 4.17 -8.41
N TYR A 98 0.06 5.42 -8.06
CA TYR A 98 0.73 5.77 -6.82
C TYR A 98 -0.24 6.22 -5.71
N ARG A 99 -1.54 5.98 -5.89
CA ARG A 99 -2.56 6.39 -4.91
C ARG A 99 -2.39 5.64 -3.58
N SER A 100 -2.74 6.33 -2.49
CA SER A 100 -2.85 5.72 -1.17
C SER A 100 -4.12 4.88 -1.09
N VAL A 101 -3.99 3.58 -0.84
CA VAL A 101 -5.14 2.65 -0.77
C VAL A 101 -4.88 1.49 0.19
N ILE A 102 -5.93 1.06 0.90
CA ILE A 102 -5.94 -0.13 1.74
C ILE A 102 -6.93 -1.13 1.12
N PHE A 103 -6.43 -2.29 0.72
CA PHE A 103 -7.26 -3.38 0.22
C PHE A 103 -7.50 -4.41 1.34
N TYR A 104 -8.71 -4.42 1.91
CA TYR A 104 -9.06 -5.30 3.03
C TYR A 104 -9.43 -6.71 2.56
N HIS A 105 -8.98 -7.73 3.29
CA HIS A 105 -9.23 -9.14 3.00
C HIS A 105 -10.41 -9.74 3.79
N ASN A 106 -10.90 -9.02 4.80
CA ASN A 106 -12.05 -9.43 5.61
C ASN A 106 -12.72 -8.23 6.31
N LYS A 107 -13.89 -8.47 6.91
CA LYS A 107 -14.68 -7.45 7.61
C LYS A 107 -13.91 -6.77 8.75
N LYS A 108 -13.15 -7.54 9.54
CA LYS A 108 -12.34 -6.99 10.65
C LYS A 108 -11.28 -6.02 10.13
N GLN A 109 -10.62 -6.33 9.01
CA GLN A 109 -9.66 -5.42 8.39
C GLN A 109 -10.32 -4.14 7.88
N LYS A 110 -11.52 -4.22 7.30
CA LYS A 110 -12.29 -3.05 6.88
C LYS A 110 -12.59 -2.13 8.07
N GLU A 111 -13.14 -2.67 9.15
CA GLU A 111 -13.48 -1.92 10.36
C GLU A 111 -12.25 -1.23 10.97
N LEU A 112 -11.13 -1.94 11.07
CA LEU A 112 -9.87 -1.39 11.59
C LEU A 112 -9.27 -0.31 10.67
N ALA A 113 -9.32 -0.51 9.35
CA ALA A 113 -8.85 0.48 8.38
C ALA A 113 -9.69 1.76 8.46
N GLU A 114 -11.02 1.65 8.54
CA GLU A 114 -11.92 2.80 8.65
C GLU A 114 -11.74 3.53 9.99
N LYS A 115 -11.61 2.78 11.09
CA LYS A 115 -11.34 3.34 12.42
C LYS A 115 -10.03 4.12 12.43
N THR A 116 -8.93 3.51 12.00
CA THR A 116 -7.61 4.15 12.00
C THR A 116 -7.53 5.32 11.01
N LYS A 117 -8.22 5.26 9.86
CA LYS A 117 -8.35 6.41 8.95
C LYS A 117 -9.02 7.60 9.63
N LYS A 118 -10.10 7.37 10.40
CA LYS A 118 -10.78 8.45 11.17
C LYS A 118 -9.85 9.04 12.23
N GLU A 119 -9.05 8.20 12.91
CA GLU A 119 -8.05 8.65 13.88
C GLU A 119 -6.97 9.52 13.21
N GLN A 120 -6.42 9.07 12.08
CA GLN A 120 -5.45 9.86 11.32
C GLN A 120 -6.04 11.18 10.81
N GLN A 121 -7.30 11.18 10.39
CA GLN A 121 -7.97 12.43 10.00
C GLN A 121 -8.08 13.42 11.16
N LYS A 122 -8.34 12.94 12.39
CA LYS A 122 -8.37 13.80 13.59
C LYS A 122 -6.99 14.33 13.99
N ILE A 123 -5.95 13.52 13.80
CA ILE A 123 -4.56 13.93 14.07
C ILE A 123 -4.12 14.98 13.02
N GLY A 124 -4.38 14.71 11.74
CA GLY A 124 -3.99 15.55 10.61
C GLY A 124 -4.85 16.80 10.40
N SER A 125 -6.05 16.89 10.97
CA SER A 125 -6.94 18.06 10.81
C SER A 125 -6.46 19.31 11.55
N LYS A 126 -5.53 19.17 12.51
CA LYS A 126 -4.92 20.32 13.17
C LYS A 126 -4.01 21.04 12.18
N LYS A 127 -4.18 22.37 12.00
CA LYS A 127 -3.32 23.20 11.12
C LYS A 127 -1.81 23.08 11.44
N LYS A 128 -1.47 22.84 12.71
CA LYS A 128 -0.08 22.63 13.18
C LYS A 128 0.41 21.18 13.07
N SER A 129 -0.42 20.24 12.58
CA SER A 129 -0.01 18.86 12.37
C SER A 129 0.91 18.75 11.16
N PHE A 130 1.64 17.64 11.06
CA PHE A 130 2.51 17.31 9.92
C PHE A 130 1.80 17.40 8.55
N PHE A 131 0.48 17.20 8.51
CA PHE A 131 -0.32 17.28 7.28
C PHE A 131 -1.03 18.64 7.09
N GLY A 132 -0.81 19.62 7.97
CA GLY A 132 -1.27 20.99 7.77
C GLY A 132 -2.78 21.18 7.71
N GLY A 133 -3.57 20.28 8.31
CA GLY A 133 -5.04 20.31 8.22
C GLY A 133 -5.62 19.62 6.99
N LYS A 134 -4.80 18.96 6.16
CA LYS A 134 -5.26 18.29 4.94
C LYS A 134 -6.13 17.08 5.24
N LYS A 135 -7.08 16.81 4.34
CA LYS A 135 -7.95 15.63 4.38
C LYS A 135 -7.16 14.38 4.01
N VAL A 136 -7.37 13.29 4.75
CA VAL A 136 -6.88 11.95 4.42
C VAL A 136 -7.70 11.42 3.25
N VAL A 137 -7.03 11.14 2.13
CA VAL A 137 -7.65 10.70 0.87
C VAL A 137 -7.48 9.20 0.61
N THR A 138 -6.78 8.47 1.49
CA THR A 138 -6.58 7.02 1.39
C THR A 138 -7.88 6.26 1.09
N GLU A 139 -7.91 5.49 0.02
CA GLU A 139 -9.05 4.64 -0.34
C GLU A 139 -9.08 3.38 0.54
N ILE A 140 -10.27 2.86 0.85
CA ILE A 140 -10.44 1.61 1.61
C ILE A 140 -11.42 0.74 0.83
N GLU A 141 -10.90 -0.33 0.24
CA GLU A 141 -11.62 -1.11 -0.75
C GLU A 141 -11.45 -2.62 -0.52
N PRO A 142 -12.40 -3.46 -0.95
CA PRO A 142 -12.22 -4.90 -0.84
C PRO A 142 -11.05 -5.36 -1.72
N ALA A 143 -10.23 -6.26 -1.19
CA ALA A 143 -9.13 -6.83 -1.97
C ALA A 143 -9.67 -7.60 -3.19
N GLY A 144 -9.31 -7.13 -4.38
CA GLY A 144 -9.61 -7.79 -5.63
C GLY A 144 -8.54 -8.81 -6.06
N LYS A 145 -8.56 -9.16 -7.35
CA LYS A 145 -7.49 -9.95 -7.99
C LYS A 145 -6.16 -9.18 -7.88
N PHE A 146 -5.17 -9.80 -7.24
CA PHE A 146 -3.78 -9.34 -7.21
C PHE A 146 -3.04 -9.83 -8.44
N ILE A 147 -2.34 -8.94 -9.13
CA ILE A 147 -1.48 -9.27 -10.27
C ILE A 147 -0.05 -9.02 -9.84
N LYS A 148 0.74 -10.08 -9.74
CA LYS A 148 2.13 -9.98 -9.32
C LYS A 148 2.94 -9.21 -10.37
N ALA A 149 3.76 -8.24 -9.94
CA ALA A 149 4.72 -7.59 -10.83
C ALA A 149 5.92 -8.51 -11.11
N ASP A 150 6.60 -8.27 -12.22
CA ASP A 150 7.73 -9.08 -12.68
C ASP A 150 8.82 -9.24 -11.61
N GLU A 151 9.58 -10.34 -11.65
CA GLU A 151 10.61 -10.68 -10.67
C GLU A 151 11.68 -9.59 -10.50
N HIS A 152 11.90 -8.80 -11.57
CA HIS A 152 12.76 -7.63 -11.54
C HIS A 152 12.34 -6.62 -10.46
N HIS A 153 11.04 -6.39 -10.26
CA HIS A 153 10.54 -5.43 -9.26
C HIS A 153 10.49 -6.00 -7.84
N GLN A 154 10.56 -7.32 -7.67
CA GLN A 154 10.55 -7.95 -6.36
C GLN A 154 11.88 -7.72 -5.65
N LYS A 155 11.84 -7.24 -4.42
CA LYS A 155 13.01 -6.95 -3.58
C LYS A 155 13.97 -5.97 -4.24
N TYR A 156 13.45 -5.04 -5.05
CA TYR A 156 14.28 -4.19 -5.91
C TYR A 156 15.34 -3.42 -5.12
N LEU A 157 14.96 -2.70 -4.05
CA LEU A 157 15.91 -1.92 -3.25
C LEU A 157 16.93 -2.80 -2.52
N GLU A 158 16.48 -3.94 -1.99
CA GLU A 158 17.36 -4.90 -1.30
C GLU A 158 18.42 -5.46 -2.25
N LYS A 159 18.02 -5.90 -3.46
CA LYS A 159 18.92 -6.40 -4.51
C LYS A 159 19.96 -5.36 -4.96
N HIS A 160 19.63 -4.07 -4.87
CA HIS A 160 20.50 -2.97 -5.29
C HIS A 160 21.18 -2.24 -4.11
N GLY A 161 21.05 -2.74 -2.88
CA GLY A 161 21.67 -2.12 -1.70
C GLY A 161 21.17 -0.71 -1.38
N LYS A 162 19.97 -0.34 -1.84
CA LYS A 162 19.37 0.98 -1.63
C LYS A 162 18.42 0.96 -0.43
N ILE A 163 18.25 2.12 0.22
CA ILE A 163 17.35 2.29 1.37
C ILE A 163 16.04 3.02 1.04
N SER A 164 15.98 3.69 -0.12
CA SER A 164 14.80 4.38 -0.64
C SER A 164 14.82 4.41 -2.17
N CYS A 165 13.66 4.70 -2.76
CA CYS A 165 13.55 5.09 -4.17
C CYS A 165 14.26 6.40 -4.44
#